data_AF-A0A537EAC9-F1
#
_entry.id   AF-A0A537EAC9-F1
#
_cell.length_a   1.000
_cell.length_b   1.000
_cell.length_c   1.000
_cell.angle_alpha   90.00
_cell.angle_beta   90.00
_cell.angle_gamma   90.00
#
_symmetry.space_group_name_H-M   'P 1'
#
loop_
_entity.id
_entity.type
_entity.pdbx_description
1 polymer ?
#
loop_
_entity_poly.entity_id
_entity_poly.type
_entity_poly.pdbx_seq_one_letter_code
_entity_poly.pdbx_strand_id
1 'polypeptide(L)'
;FGSLILAAFDKNGKLTHIGNVGGGFSNSSLEDLRKRLSRFVTKTATVEGSVDSPTPITWVKPRLVVEVAYMAVTADGRLRFPRFKRLRTDKDPIECKLP
;
A
#
# COMPACT_ATOMS: atom_id res chain seq x y z
N PHE A 1 -9.41 7.92 -4.32
CA PHE A 1 -8.98 6.69 -5.02
C PHE A 1 -9.98 5.60 -4.68
N GLY A 2 -10.08 4.53 -5.48
CA GLY A 2 -10.93 3.37 -5.18
C GLY A 2 -10.21 2.28 -4.37
N SER A 3 -8.88 2.21 -4.47
CA SER A 3 -8.04 1.30 -3.69
C SER A 3 -6.64 1.88 -3.48
N LEU A 4 -5.90 1.30 -2.53
CA LEU A 4 -4.47 1.52 -2.36
C LEU A 4 -3.70 0.28 -2.80
N ILE A 5 -2.58 0.51 -3.50
CA ILE A 5 -1.56 -0.50 -3.77
C ILE A 5 -0.72 -0.63 -2.50
N LEU A 6 -0.61 -1.84 -1.97
CA LEU A 6 0.20 -2.16 -0.80
C LEU A 6 1.53 -2.75 -1.26
N ALA A 7 2.58 -2.41 -0.52
CA ALA A 7 3.90 -2.98 -0.75
C ALA A 7 4.69 -3.08 0.57
N ALA A 8 5.65 -3.99 0.59
CA ALA A 8 6.59 -4.18 1.70
C ALA A 8 8.01 -4.40 1.16
N PHE A 9 9.00 -4.09 1.98
CA PHE A 9 10.40 -4.23 1.64
C PHE A 9 10.84 -5.69 1.70
N ASP A 10 11.48 -6.18 0.63
CA ASP A 10 12.16 -7.45 0.62
C ASP A 10 13.51 -7.38 1.37
N LYS A 11 14.19 -8.53 1.46
CA LYS A 11 15.53 -8.63 2.09
C LYS A 11 16.62 -7.80 1.41
N ASN A 12 16.40 -7.38 0.16
CA ASN A 12 17.32 -6.56 -0.62
C ASN A 12 16.96 -5.06 -0.56
N GLY A 13 15.94 -4.69 0.22
CA GLY A 13 15.47 -3.30 0.31
C GLY A 13 14.62 -2.85 -0.89
N LYS A 14 14.14 -3.77 -1.73
CA LYS A 14 13.20 -3.46 -2.81
C LYS A 14 11.78 -3.47 -2.29
N LEU A 15 10.99 -2.48 -2.70
CA LEU A 15 9.59 -2.37 -2.32
C LEU A 15 8.73 -3.23 -3.26
N THR A 16 8.22 -4.35 -2.78
CA THR A 16 7.50 -5.35 -3.59
C THR A 16 5.99 -5.24 -3.37
N HIS A 17 5.21 -5.31 -4.45
CA HIS A 17 3.74 -5.33 -4.37
C HIS A 17 3.23 -6.54 -3.59
N ILE A 18 2.37 -6.29 -2.60
CA ILE A 18 1.76 -7.34 -1.75
C ILE A 18 0.23 -7.36 -1.84
N GLY A 19 -0.36 -6.67 -2.82
CA GLY A 19 -1.79 -6.66 -3.06
C GLY A 19 -2.44 -5.28 -3.00
N ASN A 20 -3.75 -5.24 -3.19
CA ASN A 20 -4.53 -3.99 -3.26
C ASN A 20 -5.61 -4.00 -2.19
N VAL A 21 -5.80 -2.88 -1.49
CA VAL A 21 -6.86 -2.72 -0.49
C VAL A 21 -7.88 -1.68 -0.95
N GLY A 22 -9.12 -2.12 -1.16
CA GLY A 22 -10.24 -1.27 -1.61
C GLY A 22 -11.30 -1.00 -0.53
N GLY A 23 -11.17 -1.60 0.66
CA GLY A 23 -12.21 -1.53 1.69
C GLY A 23 -11.65 -1.39 3.10
N GLY A 24 -12.52 -1.03 4.04
CA GLY A 24 -12.15 -0.71 5.44
C GLY A 24 -11.89 0.77 5.69
N PHE A 25 -12.04 1.62 4.66
CA PHE A 25 -11.92 3.07 4.81
C PHE A 25 -13.24 3.68 5.30
N SER A 26 -13.15 4.65 6.22
CA SER A 26 -14.18 5.66 6.43
C SER A 26 -14.03 6.81 5.44
N ASN A 27 -15.07 7.64 5.25
CA ASN A 27 -14.99 8.85 4.45
C ASN A 27 -13.85 9.78 4.91
N SER A 28 -13.69 9.95 6.23
CA SER A 28 -12.60 10.76 6.80
C SER A 28 -11.22 10.20 6.49
N SER A 29 -11.05 8.88 6.55
CA SER A 29 -9.77 8.24 6.23
C SER A 29 -9.42 8.35 4.75
N LEU A 30 -10.41 8.25 3.84
CA LEU A 30 -10.19 8.44 2.41
C LEU A 30 -9.70 9.86 2.10
N GLU A 31 -10.32 10.86 2.73
CA GLU A 31 -9.97 12.26 2.53
C GLU A 31 -8.55 12.57 3.06
N ASP A 32 -8.23 12.11 4.28
CA ASP A 32 -6.90 12.30 4.86
C ASP A 32 -5.81 11.60 4.03
N LEU A 33 -6.04 10.34 3.65
CA LEU A 33 -5.12 9.60 2.78
C LEU A 33 -4.92 10.31 1.44
N ARG A 34 -6.00 10.78 0.81
CA ARG A 34 -5.91 11.50 -0.47
C ARG A 34 -5.06 12.77 -0.33
N LYS A 35 -5.26 13.54 0.74
CA LYS A 35 -4.52 14.78 1.02
C LYS A 35 -3.04 14.52 1.31
N ARG A 36 -2.70 13.40 1.97
CA ARG A 36 -1.31 13.04 2.27
C ARG A 36 -0.60 12.48 1.03
N LEU A 37 -1.24 11.57 0.31
CA LEU A 37 -0.69 10.93 -0.89
C LEU A 37 -0.42 11.92 -2.03
N SER A 38 -1.26 12.94 -2.20
CA SER A 38 -1.09 13.94 -3.26
C SER A 38 0.26 14.68 -3.18
N ARG A 39 0.86 14.79 -1.99
CA ARG A 39 2.16 15.41 -1.75
C ARG A 39 3.34 14.57 -2.24
N PHE A 40 3.11 13.29 -2.50
CA PHE A 40 4.14 12.31 -2.81
C PHE A 40 4.00 11.73 -4.21
N VAL A 41 3.13 12.27 -5.05
CA VAL A 41 2.91 11.79 -6.42
C VAL A 41 4.22 11.83 -7.22
N THR A 42 4.46 10.78 -7.99
CA THR A 42 5.60 10.64 -8.88
C THR A 42 5.16 10.07 -10.22
N LYS A 43 5.97 10.27 -11.27
CA LYS A 43 5.70 9.78 -12.62
C LYS A 43 6.07 8.31 -12.81
N THR A 44 6.99 7.79 -12.00
CA THR A 44 7.56 6.45 -12.13
C THR A 44 6.92 5.48 -11.15
N ALA A 45 6.80 4.21 -11.55
CA ALA A 45 6.43 3.14 -10.64
C ALA A 45 7.40 3.09 -9.45
N THR A 46 6.86 2.84 -8.25
CA THR A 46 7.63 2.80 -7.00
C THR A 46 7.68 1.42 -6.36
N VAL A 47 7.03 0.44 -6.97
CA VAL A 47 6.97 -0.93 -6.50
C VAL A 47 7.44 -1.88 -7.60
N GLU A 48 8.05 -2.98 -7.18
CA GLU A 48 8.39 -4.12 -8.01
C GLU A 48 7.21 -5.11 -8.08
N GLY A 49 7.11 -5.82 -9.21
CA GLY A 49 6.07 -6.81 -9.47
C GLY A 49 4.88 -6.26 -10.26
N SER A 50 4.02 -7.18 -10.74
CA SER A 50 2.82 -6.80 -11.49
C SER A 50 1.75 -6.25 -10.56
N VAL A 51 1.22 -5.08 -10.92
CA VAL A 51 0.07 -4.47 -10.26
C VAL A 51 -1.10 -4.47 -11.23
N ASP A 52 -2.06 -5.36 -10.97
CA ASP A 52 -3.31 -5.37 -11.73
C ASP A 52 -4.23 -4.25 -11.22
N SER A 53 -4.62 -3.36 -12.12
CA SER A 53 -5.57 -2.29 -11.82
C SER A 53 -6.50 -2.06 -13.01
N PRO A 54 -7.83 -2.07 -12.80
CA PRO A 54 -8.79 -1.73 -13.85
C PRO A 54 -8.80 -0.23 -14.20
N THR A 55 -8.08 0.59 -13.43
CA THR A 55 -8.02 2.05 -13.59
C THR A 55 -6.59 2.56 -13.62
N PRO A 56 -6.31 3.73 -14.23
CA PRO A 56 -4.97 4.31 -14.23
C PRO A 56 -4.38 4.44 -12.81
N ILE A 57 -3.14 4.01 -12.65
CA ILE A 57 -2.44 4.04 -11.37
C ILE A 57 -1.82 5.42 -11.14
N THR A 58 -2.04 5.98 -9.95
CA THR A 58 -1.28 7.14 -9.46
C THR A 58 -0.15 6.65 -8.57
N TRP A 59 1.10 6.75 -9.05
CA TRP A 59 2.28 6.36 -8.29
C TRP A 59 2.65 7.43 -7.26
N VAL A 60 3.07 6.97 -6.08
CA VAL A 60 3.53 7.84 -5.00
C VAL A 60 4.84 7.33 -4.41
N LYS A 61 5.65 8.24 -3.88
CA LYS A 61 6.82 7.87 -3.06
C LYS A 61 6.35 7.09 -1.83
N PRO A 62 7.07 6.04 -1.41
CA PRO A 62 6.67 5.19 -0.29
C PRO A 62 6.96 5.87 1.06
N ARG A 63 6.10 6.82 1.43
CA ARG A 63 6.26 7.66 2.63
C ARG A 63 5.19 7.43 3.70
N LEU A 64 4.13 6.68 3.38
CA LEU A 64 3.02 6.43 4.30
C LEU A 64 2.99 4.94 4.66
N VAL A 65 2.84 4.67 5.95
CA VAL A 65 2.62 3.32 6.46
C VAL A 65 1.16 3.16 6.87
N VAL A 66 0.57 2.02 6.51
CA VAL A 66 -0.81 1.67 6.86
C VAL A 66 -0.83 0.33 7.57
N GLU A 67 -1.78 0.19 8.48
CA GLU A 67 -2.12 -1.08 9.10
C GLU A 67 -3.30 -1.69 8.34
N VAL A 68 -3.19 -2.97 8.02
CA VAL A 68 -4.23 -3.73 7.32
C VAL A 68 -4.47 -5.06 8.05
N ALA A 69 -5.73 -5.48 8.09
CA ALA A 69 -6.10 -6.84 8.43
C ALA A 69 -6.19 -7.65 7.15
N TYR A 70 -5.75 -8.91 7.17
CA TYR A 70 -5.79 -9.81 6.01
C TYR A 70 -6.05 -11.25 6.49
N MET A 71 -6.53 -12.12 5.60
CA MET A 71 -6.87 -13.50 5.96
C MET A 71 -5.67 -14.45 5.94
N ALA A 72 -4.80 -14.30 4.96
CA ALA A 72 -3.59 -15.11 4.80
C ALA A 72 -2.59 -14.40 3.88
N VAL A 73 -1.34 -14.85 3.91
CA VAL A 73 -0.35 -14.58 2.86
C VAL A 73 -0.41 -15.73 1.86
N THR A 74 -0.52 -15.41 0.57
CA THR A 74 -0.53 -16.39 -0.53
C THR A 74 0.88 -16.91 -0.82
N ALA A 75 0.99 -18.01 -1.58
CA ALA A 75 2.28 -18.58 -1.96
C ALA A 75 3.17 -17.61 -2.76
N ASP A 76 2.57 -16.67 -3.49
CA ASP A 76 3.24 -15.59 -4.22
C ASP A 76 3.50 -14.34 -3.37
N GLY A 77 3.31 -14.42 -2.04
CA GLY A 77 3.67 -13.33 -1.11
C GLY A 77 2.67 -12.17 -1.06
N ARG A 78 1.43 -12.37 -1.54
CA ARG A 78 0.37 -11.34 -1.53
C ARG A 78 -0.59 -11.53 -0.37
N LEU A 79 -1.19 -10.43 0.08
CA LEU A 79 -2.21 -10.43 1.11
C LEU A 79 -3.56 -10.84 0.54
N ARG A 80 -4.17 -11.87 1.13
CA ARG A 80 -5.52 -12.32 0.77
C ARG A 80 -6.58 -11.53 1.52
N PHE A 81 -7.48 -10.90 0.77
CA PHE A 81 -8.58 -10.06 1.29
C PHE A 81 -8.14 -8.97 2.30
N PRO A 82 -7.18 -8.10 1.93
CA PRO A 82 -6.72 -7.04 2.83
C PRO A 82 -7.83 -6.00 3.07
N ARG A 83 -7.89 -5.49 4.30
CA ARG A 83 -8.82 -4.46 4.77
C ARG A 83 -8.06 -3.40 5.52
N PHE A 84 -8.25 -2.14 5.14
CA PHE A 84 -7.62 -1.01 5.81
C PHE A 84 -8.09 -0.91 7.26
N LYS A 85 -7.16 -0.65 8.16
CA LYS A 85 -7.45 -0.40 9.58
C LYS A 85 -7.18 1.05 9.94
N ARG A 86 -5.95 1.53 9.71
CA ARG A 86 -5.52 2.89 10.07
C ARG A 86 -4.19 3.27 9.41
N LEU A 87 -3.87 4.56 9.44
CA LEU A 87 -2.52 5.06 9.19
C LEU A 87 -1.63 4.81 10.41
N ARG A 88 -0.35 4.53 10.16
CA ARG A 88 0.71 4.37 11.16
C ARG A 88 1.72 5.49 11.00
N THR A 89 1.49 6.61 11.68
CA THR A 89 2.43 7.74 11.71
C THR A 89 3.60 7.50 12.65
N ASP A 90 3.54 6.43 13.44
CA ASP A 90 4.53 5.97 14.40
C ASP A 90 5.55 4.98 13.81
N LYS A 91 5.46 4.68 12.51
CA LYS A 91 6.29 3.68 11.82
C LYS A 91 7.00 4.30 10.63
N ASP A 92 8.27 3.95 10.46
CA ASP A 92 9.02 4.26 9.25
C ASP A 92 8.69 3.22 8.15
N PRO A 93 8.50 3.64 6.88
CA PRO A 93 8.34 2.72 5.76
C PRO A 93 9.37 1.58 5.72
N ILE A 94 10.64 1.82 6.09
CA ILE A 94 11.70 0.79 6.02
C ILE A 94 11.50 -0.35 7.03
N GLU A 95 10.67 -0.16 8.04
CA GLU A 95 10.31 -1.20 9.01
C GLU A 95 9.31 -2.21 8.45
N CYS A 96 8.60 -1.88 7.36
CA CYS A 96 7.58 -2.72 6.75
C CYS A 96 8.20 -3.78 5.84
N LYS A 97 8.65 -4.89 6.42
CA LYS A 97 9.33 -5.98 5.70
C LYS A 97 8.37 -7.12 5.35
N LEU A 98 8.65 -7.79 4.24
CA LEU A 98 8.05 -9.09 3.95
C LEU A 98 8.42 -10.10 5.06
N PRO A 99 7.49 -11.00 5.44
CA PRO A 99 7.80 -12.11 6.32
C PRO A 99 8.80 -13.08 5.69
#